data_AF-A0A957ZJ80-F1
#
_entry.id   AF-A0A957ZJ80-F1
#
_cell.length_a   1.000
_cell.length_b   1.000
_cell.length_c   1.000
_cell.angle_alpha   90.00
_cell.angle_beta   90.00
_cell.angle_gamma   90.00
#
_symmetry.space_group_name_H-M   'P 1'
#
loop_
_entity.id
_entity.type
_entity.pdbx_description
1 polymer ?
#
loop_
_entity_poly.entity_id
_entity_poly.type
_entity_poly.pdbx_seq_one_letter_code
_entity_poly.pdbx_strand_id
1 'polypeptide(L)' 'LTGVLPLTLETNEGVADALLNMEWHGLGLDYLQRYHSLIYGVTADDVRRVARQYLAPEKCIVVVAGPDAGD' A
#
# COMPACT_ATOMS: atom_id res chain seq x y z
N LEU A 1 5.25 7.68 -2.24
CA LEU A 1 4.55 6.74 -3.13
C LEU A 1 4.57 7.17 -4.60
N THR A 2 4.26 8.43 -4.91
CA THR A 2 4.17 8.94 -6.29
C THR A 2 5.46 8.88 -7.10
N GLY A 3 6.63 8.97 -6.46
CA GLY A 3 7.93 8.86 -7.15
C GLY A 3 8.35 7.44 -7.54
N VAL A 4 7.75 6.39 -6.95
CA VAL A 4 8.13 4.99 -7.24
C VAL A 4 7.39 4.45 -8.46
N LEU A 5 6.17 4.93 -8.72
CA LEU A 5 5.35 4.45 -9.84
C LEU A 5 6.07 4.59 -11.20
N PRO A 6 6.70 5.73 -11.56
CA PRO A 6 7.43 5.85 -12.82
C PRO A 6 8.56 4.81 -12.94
N LEU A 7 9.34 4.61 -11.88
CA LEU A 7 10.44 3.64 -11.84
C LEU A 7 9.93 2.20 -12.06
N THR A 8 8.74 1.89 -11.55
CA THR A 8 8.12 0.56 -11.71
C THR A 8 7.68 0.32 -13.15
N LEU A 9 7.45 1.37 -13.94
CA LEU A 9 6.98 1.28 -15.32
C LEU A 9 8.12 1.35 -16.36
N GLU A 10 9.38 1.38 -15.92
CA GLU A 10 10.55 1.43 -16.81
C GLU A 10 10.93 0.05 -17.38
N THR A 11 10.44 -1.04 -16.77
CA THR A 11 10.72 -2.42 -17.22
C THR A 11 9.45 -3.11 -17.70
N ASN A 12 9.58 -4.04 -18.64
CA ASN A 12 8.46 -4.84 -19.12
C ASN A 12 7.81 -5.68 -18.00
N GLU A 13 8.63 -6.19 -17.08
CA GLU A 13 8.16 -6.92 -15.90
C GLU A 13 7.29 -6.04 -15.01
N GLY A 14 7.76 -4.83 -14.69
CA GLY A 14 7.00 -3.92 -13.84
C GLY A 14 5.72 -3.39 -14.50
N VAL A 15 5.71 -3.22 -15.83
CA VAL A 15 4.48 -2.93 -16.59
C VAL A 15 3.49 -4.10 -16.52
N ALA A 16 3.96 -5.35 -16.70
CA ALA A 16 3.11 -6.53 -16.63
C ALA A 16 2.51 -6.70 -15.23
N ASP A 17 3.31 -6.51 -14.18
CA ASP A 17 2.85 -6.55 -12.79
C ASP A 17 1.83 -5.46 -12.47
N ALA A 18 2.03 -4.24 -12.99
CA ALA A 18 1.09 -3.15 -12.81
C ALA A 18 -0.27 -3.47 -13.46
N LEU A 19 -0.27 -3.99 -14.70
CA LEU A 19 -1.50 -4.40 -15.40
C LEU A 19 -2.19 -5.56 -14.67
N LEU A 20 -1.44 -6.55 -14.20
CA LEU A 20 -1.98 -7.68 -13.44
C LEU A 20 -2.64 -7.20 -12.15
N ASN A 21 -1.98 -6.32 -11.38
CA ASN A 21 -2.55 -5.77 -10.15
C ASN A 21 -3.80 -4.92 -10.42
N MET A 22 -3.79 -4.12 -11.49
CA MET A 22 -4.93 -3.30 -11.89
C MET A 22 -6.16 -4.15 -12.22
N GLU A 23 -5.98 -5.25 -12.94
CA GLU A 23 -7.06 -6.19 -13.25
C GLU A 23 -7.51 -6.97 -12.01
N TRP A 24 -6.55 -7.52 -11.25
CA TRP A 24 -6.82 -8.34 -10.06
C TRP A 24 -7.64 -7.59 -9.01
N HIS A 25 -7.38 -6.30 -8.83
CA HIS A 25 -8.09 -5.45 -7.88
C HIS A 25 -9.24 -4.64 -8.51
N GLY A 26 -9.53 -4.82 -9.80
CA GLY A 26 -10.61 -4.11 -10.49
C GLY A 26 -10.45 -2.58 -10.47
N LEU A 27 -9.22 -2.08 -10.60
CA LEU A 27 -8.89 -0.65 -10.43
C LEU A 27 -9.29 0.21 -11.65
N GLY A 28 -9.53 -0.43 -12.80
CA GLY A 28 -9.83 0.22 -14.06
C GLY A 28 -8.59 0.60 -14.86
N LEU A 29 -8.73 0.72 -16.18
CA LEU A 29 -7.64 1.04 -17.11
C LEU A 29 -7.13 2.49 -16.96
N ASP A 30 -7.94 3.36 -16.37
CA ASP A 30 -7.64 4.76 -16.08
C ASP A 30 -6.91 4.94 -14.72
N TYR A 31 -6.67 3.86 -13.98
CA TYR A 31 -6.09 3.92 -12.63
C TYR A 31 -4.76 4.68 -12.58
N LEU A 32 -3.84 4.43 -13.51
CA LEU A 32 -2.54 5.11 -13.54
C LEU A 32 -2.67 6.62 -13.73
N GLN A 33 -3.69 7.08 -14.45
CA GLN A 33 -3.98 8.49 -14.67
C GLN A 33 -4.55 9.15 -13.39
N ARG A 34 -5.40 8.41 -12.67
CA ARG A 34 -6.01 8.83 -11.40
C ARG A 34 -5.10 8.67 -10.19
N TYR A 35 -4.06 7.85 -10.28
CA TYR A 35 -3.22 7.50 -9.15
C TYR A 35 -2.71 8.73 -8.39
N HIS A 36 -2.23 9.74 -9.13
CA HIS A 36 -1.77 11.00 -8.54
C HIS A 36 -2.86 11.67 -7.70
N SER A 37 -4.04 11.91 -8.27
CA SER A 37 -5.14 12.59 -7.55
C SER A 37 -5.68 11.77 -6.39
N LEU A 38 -5.71 10.44 -6.52
CA LEU A 38 -6.12 9.54 -5.44
C LEU A 38 -5.17 9.63 -4.24
N ILE A 39 -3.86 9.60 -4.49
CA ILE A 39 -2.85 9.66 -3.42
C ILE A 39 -2.80 11.06 -2.78
N TYR A 40 -2.80 12.13 -3.57
CA TYR A 40 -2.77 13.49 -3.03
C TYR A 40 -4.11 13.97 -2.48
N GLY A 41 -5.21 13.27 -2.80
CA GLY A 41 -6.53 13.55 -2.26
C GLY A 41 -6.74 13.04 -0.83
N VAL A 42 -5.81 12.25 -0.28
CA VAL A 42 -5.91 11.73 1.08
C VAL A 42 -5.82 12.87 2.10
N THR A 43 -6.83 12.99 2.95
CA THR A 43 -6.89 14.04 3.98
C THR A 43 -6.39 13.56 5.34
N ALA A 44 -6.09 14.51 6.23
CA ALA A 44 -5.79 14.19 7.63
C ALA A 44 -6.97 13.49 8.33
N ASP A 45 -8.21 13.80 7.94
CA ASP A 45 -9.40 13.14 8.47
C ASP A 45 -9.50 11.67 8.04
N ASP A 46 -9.16 11.35 6.79
CA ASP A 46 -9.10 9.98 6.32
C ASP A 46 -8.07 9.16 7.11
N VAL A 47 -6.89 9.74 7.34
CA VAL A 47 -5.84 9.10 8.14
C VAL A 47 -6.35 8.85 9.56
N ARG A 48 -6.96 9.86 10.21
CA ARG A 48 -7.52 9.72 11.56
C ARG A 48 -8.62 8.66 11.63
N ARG A 49 -9.50 8.60 10.63
CA ARG A 49 -10.60 7.64 10.54
C ARG A 49 -10.08 6.21 10.40
N VAL A 50 -9.15 5.98 9.48
CA VAL A 50 -8.55 4.65 9.23
C VAL A 50 -7.72 4.20 10.44
N ALA A 51 -6.95 5.11 11.06
CA ALA A 51 -6.19 4.80 12.27
C ALA A 51 -7.11 4.31 13.39
N ARG A 52 -8.23 5.00 13.67
CA ARG A 52 -9.22 4.55 14.66
C ARG A 52 -9.87 3.21 14.32
N GLN A 53 -10.02 2.90 13.04
CA GLN A 53 -10.66 1.65 12.59
C GLN A 53 -9.74 0.44 12.76
N TYR A 54 -8.44 0.58 12.46
CA TYR A 54 -7.52 -0.55 12.36
C TYR A 54 -6.48 -0.61 13.48
N LEU A 55 -6.09 0.53 14.08
CA LEU A 55 -5.18 0.56 15.23
C LEU A 55 -5.97 0.37 16.52
N ALA A 56 -6.49 -0.85 16.70
CA ALA A 56 -7.23 -1.28 17.88
C ALA A 56 -6.26 -1.97 18.87
N PRO A 57 -5.89 -1.33 20.01
CA PRO A 57 -4.97 -1.92 20.98
C PRO A 57 -5.40 -3.30 21.47
N GLU A 58 -6.70 -3.51 21.61
CA GLU A 58 -7.30 -4.78 22.02
C GLU A 58 -7.15 -5.91 20.99
N LYS A 59 -6.79 -5.59 19.74
CA LYS A 59 -6.48 -6.56 18.67
C LYS A 59 -4.98 -6.59 18.32
N CYS A 60 -4.15 -5.92 19.13
CA CYS A 60 -2.72 -5.84 18.89
C CYS A 60 -2.04 -7.17 19.26
N ILE A 61 -1.29 -7.72 18.30
CA ILE A 61 -0.42 -8.88 18.54
C ILE A 61 1.03 -8.36 18.51
N VAL A 62 1.73 -8.52 19.62
CA VAL A 62 3.15 -8.16 19.72
C VAL A 62 3.98 -9.43 19.63
N VAL A 63 4.83 -9.50 18.62
CA VAL A 63 5.78 -10.60 18.42
C VAL A 63 7.17 -10.07 18.70
N VAL A 64 7.87 -10.67 19.66
CA VAL A 64 9.26 -10.36 19.98
C VAL A 64 10.11 -11.54 19.55
N ALA A 65 11.07 -11.29 18.66
CA ALA A 65 12.07 -12.27 18.26
C ALA A 65 13.41 -11.90 18.88
N GLY A 66 14.06 -12.88 19.48
CA GLY A 66 15.42 -12.79 20.02
C GLY A 66 16.11 -14.14 19.85
N PRO A 67 17.45 -14.20 19.98
CA PRO A 67 18.13 -15.48 20.03
C PRO A 67 17.52 -16.35 21.13
N ASP A 68 17.54 -17.68 20.95
CA ASP A 68 17.21 -18.59 22.05
C ASP A 68 18.07 -18.19 23.26
N ALA A 69 17.44 -18.12 24.44
CA ALA A 69 18.18 -18.08 25.70
C ALA A 69 18.84 -19.45 25.88
N GLY A 70 19.90 -19.70 25.11
CA GLY A 70 20.77 -20.85 25.31
C GLY A 70 21.44 -20.72 26.67
N ASP A 71 21.52 -21.84 27.38
CA ASP A 71 22.53 -22.05 28.42
C ASP A 71 23.94 -21.93 27.82
#